data_AF-A0ABD0PWU3-F1
#
_entry.id   AF-A0ABD0PWU3-F1
#
_cell.length_a   1.000
_cell.length_b   1.000
_cell.length_c   1.000
_cell.angle_alpha   90.00
_cell.angle_beta   90.00
_cell.angle_gamma   90.00
#
_symmetry.space_group_name_H-M   'P 1'
#
loop_
_entity.id
_entity.type
_entity.pdbx_description
1 polymer ?
#
loop_
_entity_poly.entity_id
_entity_poly.type
_entity_poly.pdbx_seq_one_letter_code
_entity_poly.pdbx_strand_id
1 'polypeptide(L)'
;ETCAQTLGVALRHMANSGVAMTVDILLKLLTEDQWEVRHGGLLGIKYALAVRQDLIAELLPRVLPAITEGLRDLDDDVRAVAAASLIPVVDGLVQLQPAK
;
A
#
# COMPACT_ATOMS: atom_id res chain seq x y z
N GLU A 1 8.79 9.90 -3.17
CA GLU A 1 7.54 10.62 -2.84
C GLU A 1 6.74 11.11 -4.06
N THR A 2 7.19 12.15 -4.79
CA THR A 2 6.37 12.83 -5.81
C THR A 2 5.82 11.92 -6.90
N CYS A 3 6.62 10.96 -7.40
CA CYS A 3 6.14 9.99 -8.39
C CYS A 3 4.97 9.13 -7.87
N ALA A 4 4.97 8.78 -6.58
CA ALA A 4 3.90 8.00 -5.98
C ALA A 4 2.62 8.83 -5.78
N GLN A 5 2.75 10.13 -5.50
CA GLN A 5 1.61 11.07 -5.49
C GLN A 5 0.98 11.18 -6.89
N THR A 6 1.81 11.33 -7.93
CA THR A 6 1.35 11.35 -9.32
C THR A 6 0.67 10.04 -9.70
N LEU A 7 1.22 8.89 -9.28
CA LEU A 7 0.57 7.59 -9.46
C LEU A 7 -0.79 7.56 -8.77
N GLY A 8 -0.90 8.08 -7.53
CA GLY A 8 -2.16 8.23 -6.81
C GLY A 8 -3.21 9.00 -7.62
N VAL A 9 -2.84 10.12 -8.23
CA VAL A 9 -3.74 10.89 -9.12
C VAL A 9 -4.22 10.04 -10.30
N ALA A 10 -3.32 9.28 -10.94
CA ALA A 10 -3.69 8.39 -12.04
C ALA A 10 -4.64 7.26 -11.59
N LEU A 11 -4.35 6.61 -10.46
CA LEU A 11 -5.15 5.52 -9.89
C LEU A 11 -6.61 5.90 -9.66
N ARG A 12 -6.89 7.17 -9.34
CA ARG A 12 -8.26 7.71 -9.18
C ARG A 12 -9.13 7.52 -10.41
N HIS A 13 -8.53 7.56 -11.59
CA HIS A 13 -9.23 7.51 -12.87
C HIS A 13 -9.11 6.15 -13.57
N MET A 14 -8.36 5.21 -12.98
CA MET A 14 -8.17 3.88 -13.54
C MET A 14 -9.36 2.96 -13.23
N ALA A 15 -9.67 2.08 -14.18
CA ALA A 15 -10.57 0.95 -13.93
C ALA A 15 -10.01 0.05 -12.82
N ASN A 16 -10.89 -0.68 -12.13
CA ASN A 16 -10.53 -1.52 -10.99
C ASN A 16 -9.46 -2.56 -11.35
N SER A 17 -9.56 -3.18 -12.53
CA SER A 17 -8.54 -4.11 -13.04
C SER A 17 -7.17 -3.45 -13.20
N GLY A 18 -7.13 -2.21 -13.64
CA GLY A 18 -5.89 -1.42 -13.75
C GLY A 18 -5.25 -1.20 -12.38
N VAL A 19 -6.06 -0.79 -11.39
CA VAL A 19 -5.57 -0.59 -10.02
C VAL A 19 -5.04 -1.89 -9.43
N ALA A 20 -5.76 -3.01 -9.61
CA ALA A 20 -5.32 -4.32 -9.15
C ALA A 20 -3.96 -4.71 -9.76
N MET A 21 -3.78 -4.56 -11.07
CA MET A 21 -2.51 -4.84 -11.75
C MET A 21 -1.38 -3.92 -11.27
N THR A 22 -1.66 -2.64 -11.03
CA THR A 22 -0.66 -1.73 -10.46
C THR A 22 -0.24 -2.17 -9.06
N VAL A 23 -1.20 -2.54 -8.21
CA VAL A 23 -0.91 -3.05 -6.86
C VAL A 23 -0.06 -4.33 -6.93
N ASP A 24 -0.32 -5.23 -7.88
CA ASP A 24 0.50 -6.43 -8.06
C ASP A 24 1.96 -6.12 -8.43
N ILE A 25 2.19 -5.07 -9.22
CA ILE A 25 3.54 -4.60 -9.52
C ILE A 25 4.18 -3.99 -8.27
N LEU A 26 3.45 -3.15 -7.54
CA LEU A 26 3.96 -2.52 -6.32
C LEU A 26 4.34 -3.55 -5.26
N LEU A 27 3.56 -4.63 -5.11
CA LEU A 27 3.87 -5.75 -4.21
C LEU A 27 5.17 -6.46 -4.61
N LYS A 28 5.47 -6.60 -5.91
CA LYS A 28 6.74 -7.16 -6.38
C LYS A 28 7.93 -6.27 -6.02
N LEU A 29 7.77 -4.94 -6.02
CA LEU A 29 8.85 -4.04 -5.62
C LEU A 29 9.26 -4.25 -4.15
N LEU A 30 8.36 -4.74 -3.31
CA LEU A 30 8.64 -5.01 -1.89
C LEU A 30 9.54 -6.24 -1.68
N THR A 31 9.76 -7.06 -2.69
CA THR A 31 10.62 -8.26 -2.59
C THR A 31 12.06 -8.00 -3.02
N GLU A 32 12.40 -6.78 -3.41
CA GLU A 32 13.73 -6.41 -3.87
C GLU A 32 14.67 -6.07 -2.69
N ASP A 33 15.97 -6.31 -2.88
CA ASP A 33 17.00 -6.11 -1.84
C ASP A 33 17.23 -4.61 -1.53
N GLN A 34 17.01 -3.73 -2.50
CA GLN A 34 17.23 -2.30 -2.40
C GLN A 34 16.08 -1.64 -1.63
N TRP A 35 16.42 -0.97 -0.53
CA TRP A 35 15.44 -0.30 0.32
C TRP A 35 14.68 0.79 -0.44
N GLU A 36 15.32 1.47 -1.41
CA GLU A 36 14.70 2.51 -2.22
C GLU A 36 13.53 1.96 -3.05
N VAL A 37 13.67 0.72 -3.52
CA VAL A 37 12.66 0.04 -4.34
C VAL A 37 11.49 -0.39 -3.46
N ARG A 38 11.76 -0.97 -2.28
CA ARG A 38 10.73 -1.33 -1.30
C ARG A 38 9.98 -0.10 -0.79
N HIS A 39 10.71 0.95 -0.42
CA HIS A 39 10.16 2.24 -0.02
C HIS A 39 9.26 2.83 -1.12
N GLY A 40 9.71 2.81 -2.38
CA GLY A 40 8.90 3.24 -3.53
C GLY A 40 7.62 2.42 -3.72
N GLY A 41 7.70 1.10 -3.57
CA GLY A 41 6.54 0.20 -3.62
C GLY A 41 5.51 0.52 -2.54
N LEU A 42 5.96 0.70 -1.29
CA LEU A 42 5.09 1.05 -0.16
C LEU A 42 4.45 2.43 -0.33
N LEU A 43 5.19 3.41 -0.87
CA LEU A 43 4.61 4.71 -1.20
C LEU A 43 3.48 4.58 -2.23
N GLY A 44 3.66 3.77 -3.26
CA GLY A 44 2.60 3.49 -4.23
C GLY A 44 1.37 2.87 -3.55
N ILE A 45 1.57 1.90 -2.66
CA ILE A 45 0.48 1.23 -1.91
C ILE A 45 -0.25 2.23 -1.00
N LYS A 46 0.48 3.08 -0.25
CA LYS A 46 -0.07 4.14 0.58
C LYS A 46 -1.04 5.02 -0.21
N TYR A 47 -0.64 5.51 -1.37
CA TYR A 47 -1.50 6.37 -2.20
C TYR A 47 -2.63 5.60 -2.88
N ALA A 48 -2.43 4.33 -3.25
CA ALA A 48 -3.52 3.49 -3.74
C ALA A 48 -4.62 3.34 -2.69
N LEU A 49 -4.26 3.03 -1.44
CA LEU A 49 -5.21 2.92 -0.33
C LEU A 49 -5.88 4.28 -0.04
N ALA A 50 -5.12 5.38 -0.04
CA ALA A 50 -5.67 6.71 0.21
C ALA A 50 -6.68 7.18 -0.86
N VAL A 51 -6.44 6.83 -2.12
CA VAL A 51 -7.24 7.33 -3.25
C VAL A 51 -8.41 6.40 -3.60
N ARG A 52 -8.21 5.08 -3.52
CA ARG A 52 -9.20 4.06 -3.90
C ARG A 52 -9.88 3.46 -2.67
N GLN A 53 -10.46 4.35 -1.86
CA GLN A 53 -11.24 3.99 -0.68
C GLN A 53 -12.43 3.06 -1.03
N ASP A 54 -12.93 3.15 -2.25
CA ASP A 54 -13.97 2.27 -2.82
C ASP A 54 -13.52 0.81 -3.00
N LEU A 55 -12.21 0.54 -3.06
CA LEU A 55 -11.65 -0.80 -3.26
C LEU A 55 -10.99 -1.39 -2.00
N ILE A 56 -11.11 -0.75 -0.84
CA ILE A 56 -10.40 -1.18 0.38
C ILE A 56 -10.73 -2.61 0.78
N ALA A 57 -11.98 -3.04 0.67
CA ALA A 57 -12.38 -4.41 1.00
C ALA A 57 -11.64 -5.47 0.17
N GLU A 58 -11.25 -5.15 -1.07
CA GLU A 58 -10.51 -6.03 -1.95
C GLU A 58 -8.99 -5.88 -1.78
N LEU A 59 -8.50 -4.63 -1.69
CA LEU A 59 -7.08 -4.33 -1.66
C LEU A 59 -6.44 -4.61 -0.30
N LEU A 60 -7.12 -4.30 0.80
CA LEU A 60 -6.55 -4.36 2.15
C LEU A 60 -6.09 -5.78 2.52
N PRO A 61 -6.87 -6.86 2.33
CA PRO A 61 -6.40 -8.21 2.61
C PRO A 61 -5.15 -8.61 1.80
N ARG A 62 -4.98 -8.05 0.59
CA ARG A 62 -3.84 -8.35 -0.29
C ARG A 62 -2.57 -7.64 0.13
N VAL A 63 -2.67 -6.36 0.52
CA VAL A 63 -1.49 -5.53 0.84
C VAL A 63 -1.10 -5.56 2.31
N LEU A 64 -2.02 -5.88 3.21
CA LEU A 64 -1.78 -5.88 4.66
C LEU A 64 -0.60 -6.78 5.09
N PRO A 65 -0.41 -8.00 4.56
CA PRO A 65 0.75 -8.81 4.90
C PRO A 65 2.07 -8.12 4.55
N ALA A 66 2.14 -7.50 3.37
CA ALA A 66 3.34 -6.82 2.90
C ALA A 66 3.63 -5.53 3.67
N ILE A 67 2.58 -4.76 4.02
CA ILE A 67 2.74 -3.60 4.90
C ILE A 67 3.22 -4.03 6.29
N THR A 68 2.67 -5.13 6.82
CA THR A 68 3.08 -5.66 8.14
C THR A 68 4.54 -6.12 8.13
N GLU A 69 5.02 -6.66 7.01
CA GLU A 69 6.44 -6.98 6.84
C GLU A 69 7.30 -5.71 6.76
N GLY A 70 6.85 -4.69 6.01
CA GLY A 70 7.52 -3.39 5.93
C GLY A 70 7.68 -2.69 7.28
N LEU A 71 6.80 -2.94 8.26
CA LEU A 71 6.96 -2.43 9.64
C LEU A 71 8.19 -3.01 10.35
N ARG A 72 8.72 -4.14 9.87
CA ARG A 72 9.90 -4.83 10.41
C ARG A 72 11.14 -4.65 9.55
N ASP A 73 11.09 -3.81 8.52
CA ASP A 73 12.22 -3.58 7.63
C ASP A 73 13.44 -3.02 8.39
N LEU A 74 14.64 -3.29 7.87
CA LEU A 74 15.90 -2.80 8.44
C LEU A 74 16.02 -1.28 8.28
N ASP A 75 15.51 -0.75 7.18
CA ASP A 75 15.58 0.67 6.84
C ASP A 75 14.44 1.47 7.51
N ASP A 76 14.75 2.61 8.11
CA ASP A 76 13.79 3.41 8.87
C ASP A 76 12.80 4.17 8.00
N ASP A 77 13.19 4.59 6.80
CA ASP A 77 12.27 5.21 5.84
C ASP A 77 11.23 4.21 5.35
N VAL A 78 11.65 2.95 5.09
CA VAL A 78 10.72 1.86 4.75
C VAL A 78 9.71 1.62 5.88
N ARG A 79 10.18 1.52 7.13
CA ARG A 79 9.27 1.36 8.30
C ARG A 79 8.31 2.54 8.46
N ALA A 80 8.80 3.76 8.27
CA ALA A 80 7.99 4.96 8.40
C ALA A 80 6.85 4.99 7.37
N VAL A 81 7.13 4.64 6.11
CA VAL A 81 6.09 4.57 5.08
C VAL A 81 5.15 3.39 5.29
N ALA A 82 5.64 2.23 5.74
CA ALA A 82 4.77 1.10 6.08
C ALA A 82 3.72 1.51 7.13
N ALA A 83 4.15 2.19 8.21
CA ALA A 83 3.23 2.71 9.22
C ALA A 83 2.25 3.74 8.63
N ALA A 84 2.75 4.69 7.82
CA ALA A 84 1.91 5.71 7.19
C ALA A 84 0.89 5.12 6.20
N SER A 85 1.17 3.97 5.60
CA SER A 85 0.27 3.26 4.67
C SER A 85 -0.99 2.72 5.34
N LEU A 86 -0.97 2.53 6.67
CA LEU A 86 -2.12 2.05 7.43
C LEU A 86 -3.10 3.15 7.84
N ILE A 87 -2.67 4.42 7.83
CA ILE A 87 -3.49 5.57 8.25
C ILE A 87 -4.81 5.66 7.46
N PRO A 88 -4.81 5.54 6.11
CA PRO A 88 -6.05 5.66 5.33
C PRO A 88 -7.02 4.50 5.50
N VAL A 89 -6.63 3.44 6.20
CA VAL A 89 -7.41 2.19 6.31
C VAL A 89 -7.72 1.79 7.75
N VAL A 90 -7.51 2.69 8.72
CA VAL A 90 -7.75 2.42 10.14
C VAL A 90 -9.17 1.89 10.38
N ASP A 91 -10.19 2.52 9.79
CA ASP A 91 -11.58 2.08 9.94
C ASP A 91 -11.80 0.69 9.34
N GLY A 92 -11.20 0.42 8.18
CA GLY A 92 -11.26 -0.90 7.54
C GLY A 92 -10.56 -1.99 8.36
N LEU A 93 -9.45 -1.67 9.02
CA LEU A 93 -8.73 -2.60 9.89
C LEU A 93 -9.54 -3.01 11.12
N VAL A 94 -10.28 -2.07 11.72
CA VAL A 94 -11.15 -2.36 12.87
C VAL A 94 -12.24 -3.36 12.47
N GLN A 95 -12.80 -3.23 11.26
CA GLN A 95 -13.82 -4.16 10.75
C GLN A 95 -13.28 -5.56 10.41
N LEU A 96 -11.97 -5.69 10.16
CA LEU A 96 -11.31 -6.98 9.90
C LEU A 96 -10.96 -7.76 11.16
N GLN A 97 -11.18 -7.21 12.36
CA GLN A 97 -11.00 -7.99 13.59
C GLN A 97 -12.01 -9.15 13.62
N PRO A 98 -11.56 -10.40 13.87
CA PRO A 98 -12.49 -11.47 14.14
C PRO A 98 -13.37 -11.09 15.33
N ALA A 99 -14.68 -11.28 15.21
CA ALA A 99 -15.60 -11.11 16.32
C ALA A 99 -15.09 -11.95 17.50
N LYS A 100 -14.92 -11.31 18.65
CA LYS A 100 -14.50 -11.94 19.91
C LYS A 100 -15.42 -13.10 20.30
#